data_AF-A0A520ZPF1-F1
#
_entry.id   AF-A0A520ZPF1-F1
#
_cell.length_a   1.000
_cell.length_b   1.000
_cell.length_c   1.000
_cell.angle_alpha   90.00
_cell.angle_beta   90.00
_cell.angle_gamma   90.00
#
_symmetry.space_group_name_H-M   'P 1'
#
loop_
_entity.id
_entity.type
_entity.pdbx_description
1 polymer ?
#
loop_
_entity_poly.entity_id
_entity_poly.type
_entity_poly.pdbx_seq_one_letter_code
_entity_poly.pdbx_strand_id
1 'polypeptide(L)' 'AMDELTKDMDFLLVGDVFTRDQIEGYMDLKWEEIYAFEHTPHPVEFKMYYSC' A
#
# COMPACT_ATOMS: atom_id res chain seq x y z
N ALA A 1 4.32 3.01 4.08
CA ALA A 1 3.57 4.21 3.66
C ALA A 1 2.09 4.07 3.99
N MET A 2 1.42 2.98 3.59
CA MET A 2 0.05 2.70 4.01
C MET A 2 -0.10 2.60 5.54
N ASP A 3 0.87 2.02 6.25
CA ASP A 3 0.85 1.95 7.72
C ASP A 3 0.91 3.31 8.43
N GLU A 4 1.56 4.31 7.81
CA GLU A 4 1.65 5.66 8.36
C GLU A 4 0.36 6.43 8.08
N LEU A 5 -0.25 6.21 6.92
CA LEU A 5 -1.58 6.73 6.59
C LEU A 5 -2.64 6.21 7.58
N THR A 6 -2.57 4.93 8.00
CA THR A 6 -3.46 4.38 9.03
C THR A 6 -3.31 5.08 10.38
N LYS A 7 -2.08 5.50 10.74
CA LYS A 7 -1.77 6.07 12.06
C LYS A 7 -2.05 7.56 12.14
N ASP A 8 -2.04 8.27 11.03
CA ASP A 8 -2.17 9.73 10.98
C ASP A 8 -3.07 10.16 9.80
N MET A 9 -4.35 9.76 9.83
CA MET A 9 -5.38 10.21 8.86
C MET A 9 -6.30 11.28 9.42
N ASP A 10 -6.18 11.62 10.71
CA ASP A 10 -7.14 12.51 11.40
C ASP A 10 -7.19 13.90 10.76
N PHE A 11 -6.07 14.39 10.21
CA PHE A 11 -6.02 15.66 9.49
C PHE A 11 -6.83 15.67 8.18
N LEU A 12 -7.05 14.51 7.56
CA LEU A 12 -7.85 14.35 6.32
C LEU A 12 -9.35 14.28 6.61
N LEU A 13 -9.72 13.89 7.83
CA LEU A 13 -11.12 13.80 8.28
C LEU A 13 -11.68 15.17 8.73
N VAL A 14 -10.82 16.16 8.95
CA VAL A 14 -11.23 17.50 9.40
C VAL A 14 -12.06 18.19 8.32
N GLY A 15 -13.27 18.62 8.67
CA GLY A 15 -14.15 19.37 7.77
C GLY A 15 -14.90 18.51 6.75
N ASP A 16 -14.95 17.19 6.96
CA ASP A 16 -15.67 16.24 6.10
C ASP A 16 -15.15 16.24 4.65
N VAL A 17 -13.86 16.59 4.48
CA VAL A 17 -13.17 16.63 3.18
C VAL A 17 -12.98 15.23 2.62
N PHE A 18 -12.69 14.27 3.50
CA PHE A 18 -12.67 12.85 3.22
C PHE A 18 -13.44 12.12 4.31
N THR A 19 -14.24 11.14 3.90
CA THR A 19 -14.88 10.22 4.85
C THR A 19 -13.92 9.09 5.19
N ARG A 20 -14.06 8.52 6.39
CA ARG A 20 -13.24 7.38 6.83
C ARG A 20 -13.36 6.19 5.87
N ASP A 21 -14.58 5.85 5.46
CA ASP A 21 -14.86 4.75 4.52
C ASP A 21 -14.12 4.94 3.18
N GLN A 22 -13.96 6.18 2.72
CA GLN A 22 -13.27 6.48 1.46
C GLN A 22 -11.75 6.26 1.58
N ILE A 23 -11.16 6.60 2.72
CA ILE A 23 -9.73 6.38 2.99
C ILE A 23 -9.45 4.89 3.19
N GLU A 24 -10.28 4.19 3.97
CA GLU A 24 -10.17 2.75 4.20
C GLU A 24 -10.31 1.98 2.88
N GLY A 25 -11.31 2.29 2.05
CA GLY A 25 -11.48 1.65 0.75
C GLY A 25 -10.33 1.92 -0.23
N TYR A 26 -9.71 3.11 -0.18
CA TYR A 26 -8.51 3.40 -0.97
C TYR A 26 -7.30 2.58 -0.50
N MET A 27 -7.14 2.44 0.82
CA MET A 27 -6.05 1.65 1.41
C MET A 27 -6.15 0.18 1.04
N ASP A 28 -7.35 -0.41 1.09
CA ASP A 28 -7.57 -1.81 0.71
C ASP A 28 -7.16 -2.08 -0.74
N LEU A 29 -7.60 -1.24 -1.67
CA LEU A 29 -7.21 -1.34 -3.09
C LEU A 29 -5.70 -1.19 -3.28
N LYS A 30 -5.05 -0.30 -2.52
CA LYS A 30 -3.59 -0.13 -2.59
C LYS A 30 -2.82 -1.29 -1.96
N TRP A 31 -3.36 -1.91 -0.93
CA TRP A 31 -2.77 -3.12 -0.36
C TRP A 31 -2.78 -4.27 -1.36
N GLU A 32 -3.84 -4.47 -2.14
CA GLU A 32 -3.86 -5.47 -3.21
C GLU A 32 -2.72 -5.27 -4.22
N GLU A 33 -2.45 -4.04 -4.64
CA GLU A 33 -1.33 -3.71 -5.52
C GLU A 33 0.03 -4.01 -4.87
N ILE A 34 0.21 -3.64 -3.60
CA ILE A 34 1.45 -3.87 -2.86
C ILE A 34 1.70 -5.37 -2.69
N TYR A 35 0.69 -6.13 -2.28
CA TYR A 35 0.81 -7.57 -2.12
C TYR A 35 1.19 -8.25 -3.44
N ALA A 36 0.57 -7.85 -4.55
CA ALA A 36 0.92 -8.35 -5.87
C ALA A 36 2.40 -8.05 -6.19
N PHE A 37 2.84 -6.81 -5.99
CA PHE A 37 4.23 -6.42 -6.24
C PHE A 37 5.23 -7.23 -5.38
N GLU A 38 4.97 -7.38 -4.08
CA GLU A 38 5.83 -8.10 -3.15
C GLU A 38 5.88 -9.61 -3.39
N HIS A 39 4.79 -10.21 -3.87
CA HIS A 39 4.71 -11.64 -4.13
C HIS A 39 5.08 -12.02 -5.57
N THR A 40 5.28 -11.05 -6.46
CA THR A 40 5.81 -11.31 -7.81
C THR A 40 7.33 -11.28 -7.80
N PRO A 41 8.01 -12.36 -8.25
CA PRO A 41 9.46 -12.38 -8.36
C PRO A 41 9.94 -11.26 -9.30
N HIS A 42 10.78 -10.37 -8.80
CA HIS A 42 11.29 -9.26 -9.60
C HIS A 42 12.41 -9.77 -10.52
N PRO A 43 12.50 -9.34 -11.80
CA PRO A 43 13.56 -9.79 -12.72
C PRO A 43 15.00 -9.64 -12.21
N VAL A 44 15.23 -8.70 -11.29
CA VAL A 44 16.54 -8.52 -10.63
C VAL A 44 16.89 -9.68 -9.70
N GLU A 45 15.91 -10.31 -9.08
CA GLU A 45 16.10 -11.44 -8.17
C GLU A 45 16.64 -12.66 -8.91
N PHE A 46 16.24 -12.86 -10.17
CA PHE A 46 16.85 -13.87 -11.04
C PHE A 46 18.35 -13.62 -11.24
N LYS A 47 18.77 -12.36 -11.45
CA LYS A 47 20.21 -12.04 -11.55
C LYS A 47 20.96 -12.31 -10.23
N MET A 48 20.31 -12.10 -9.08
CA MET A 48 20.94 -12.28 -7.77
C MET A 48 21.01 -13.75 -7.34
N TYR A 49 20.00 -14.57 -7.66
CA TYR A 49 19.83 -15.90 -7.07
C TYR A 49 19.81 -17.07 -8.07
N TYR A 50 19.71 -16.84 -9.37
CA TYR A 50 19.59 -17.92 -10.37
C TYR A 50 20.94 -18.49 -10.86
N SER A 51 22.09 -17.89 -10.50
CA SER A 51 23.43 -18.31 -10.96
C SER A 51 24.25 -19.09 -9.91
N CYS A 52 23.59 -19.71 -8.93
CA CYS A 52 24.23 -20.67 -8.02
C CYS A 52 24.56 -21.98 -8.74
#